data_AF-A0A8J5CEJ7-F1
#
_entry.id   AF-A0A8J5CEJ7-F1
#
_cell.length_a   1.000
_cell.length_b   1.000
_cell.length_c   1.000
_cell.angle_alpha   90.00
_cell.angle_beta   90.00
_cell.angle_gamma   90.00
#
_symmetry.space_group_name_H-M   'P 1'
#
loop_
_entity.id
_entity.type
_entity.pdbx_description
1 polymer ?
#
loop_
_entity_poly.entity_id
_entity_poly.type
_entity_poly.pdbx_seq_one_letter_code
_entity_poly.pdbx_strand_id
1 'polypeptide(L)'
;MVDTLLMTLGFIGTVDDDISIPTYFMFTYVIFNNMGKGSIEAVNKTVINLVYLVGGSFLASFMGLLLDENRERQASWMWVRYHTAVLQQDVEYFNLNADTSTEVITSITNDNLVIQDCLSEKVPNFIMNNASYIDCCTVGFFMMWRLALVALPTVALLVIFRIIYSCILMDLARKMQRM
;
A
#
# COMPACT_ATOMS: atom_id res chain seq x y z
N MET A 1 -4.84 2.68 26.59
CA MET A 1 -5.59 3.88 26.11
C MET A 1 -4.77 4.67 25.11
N VAL A 2 -3.51 5.03 25.43
CA VAL A 2 -2.62 5.75 24.50
C VAL A 2 -2.36 4.95 23.22
N ASP A 3 -2.12 3.64 23.32
CA ASP A 3 -1.86 2.79 22.13
C ASP A 3 -3.06 2.72 21.16
N THR A 4 -4.28 2.62 21.70
CA THR A 4 -5.50 2.61 20.90
C THR A 4 -5.71 3.94 20.18
N LEU A 5 -5.42 5.06 20.86
CA LEU A 5 -5.55 6.41 20.30
C LEU A 5 -4.52 6.63 19.18
N LEU A 6 -3.27 6.23 19.40
CA LEU A 6 -2.21 6.25 18.38
C LEU A 6 -2.58 5.41 17.15
N MET A 7 -3.18 4.23 17.35
CA MET A 7 -3.56 3.35 16.26
C MET A 7 -4.70 3.96 15.41
N THR A 8 -5.67 4.61 16.05
CA THR A 8 -6.77 5.31 15.33
C THR A 8 -6.29 6.56 14.58
N LEU A 9 -5.40 7.36 15.16
CA LEU A 9 -4.82 8.53 14.49
C LEU A 9 -3.98 8.15 13.27
N GLY A 10 -3.15 7.10 13.39
CA GLY A 10 -2.36 6.61 12.27
C GLY A 10 -3.23 6.06 11.13
N PHE A 11 -4.35 5.41 11.45
CA PHE A 11 -5.30 4.93 10.42
C PHE A 11 -5.96 6.10 9.67
N ILE A 12 -6.28 7.18 10.37
CA ILE A 12 -6.83 8.40 9.74
C ILE A 12 -5.80 9.03 8.79
N GLY A 13 -4.53 9.08 9.18
CA GLY A 13 -3.44 9.58 8.33
C GLY A 13 -3.28 8.79 7.03
N THR A 14 -3.23 7.46 7.12
CA THR A 14 -3.10 6.60 5.92
C THR A 14 -4.32 6.68 5.00
N VAL A 15 -5.53 6.79 5.57
CA VAL A 15 -6.76 6.94 4.78
C VAL A 15 -6.81 8.30 4.07
N ASP A 16 -6.32 9.36 4.71
CA ASP A 16 -6.24 10.68 4.09
C ASP A 16 -5.27 10.70 2.90
N ASP A 17 -4.10 10.07 3.04
CA ASP A 17 -3.10 9.98 1.96
C ASP A 17 -3.64 9.22 0.73
N ASP A 18 -4.40 8.14 0.94
CA ASP A 18 -5.02 7.37 -0.15
C ASP A 18 -6.15 8.14 -0.88
N ILE A 19 -7.00 8.86 -0.13
CA ILE A 19 -8.13 9.63 -0.69
C ILE A 19 -7.68 10.96 -1.30
N SER A 20 -6.54 11.49 -0.87
CA SER A 20 -6.00 12.76 -1.31
C SER A 20 -5.80 12.83 -2.83
N ILE A 21 -5.21 11.79 -3.43
CA ILE A 21 -4.89 11.74 -4.87
C ILE A 21 -6.14 11.92 -5.76
N PRO A 22 -7.21 11.09 -5.63
CA PRO A 22 -8.41 11.27 -6.43
C PRO A 22 -9.13 12.60 -6.14
N THR A 23 -9.05 13.10 -4.90
CA THR A 23 -9.64 14.38 -4.50
C THR A 23 -8.94 15.55 -5.19
N TYR A 24 -7.61 15.57 -5.25
CA TYR A 24 -6.86 16.60 -5.98
C TYR A 24 -7.18 16.59 -7.47
N PHE A 25 -7.37 15.41 -8.05
CA PHE A 25 -7.77 15.26 -9.44
C PHE A 25 -9.16 15.86 -9.70
N MET A 26 -10.10 15.69 -8.76
CA MET A 26 -11.45 16.31 -8.82
C MET A 26 -11.39 17.83 -8.87
N PHE A 27 -10.67 18.44 -7.93
CA PHE A 27 -10.60 19.90 -7.85
C PHE A 27 -9.91 20.47 -9.09
N THR A 28 -8.85 19.80 -9.57
CA THR A 28 -8.17 20.18 -10.80
C THR A 28 -9.11 20.12 -12.00
N TYR A 29 -9.93 19.08 -12.12
CA TYR A 29 -10.96 18.98 -13.16
C TYR A 29 -11.96 20.15 -13.11
N VAL A 30 -12.46 20.51 -11.92
CA VAL A 30 -13.39 21.63 -11.74
C VAL A 30 -12.74 22.96 -12.13
N ILE A 31 -11.47 23.15 -11.77
CA ILE A 31 -10.69 24.33 -12.15
C ILE A 31 -10.57 24.44 -13.68
N PHE A 32 -10.17 23.36 -14.37
CA PHE A 32 -10.08 23.35 -15.84
C PHE A 32 -11.44 23.62 -16.50
N ASN A 33 -12.52 23.02 -15.99
CA ASN A 33 -13.86 23.23 -16.53
C ASN A 33 -14.34 24.69 -16.33
N ASN A 34 -14.06 25.30 -15.18
CA ASN A 34 -14.42 26.69 -14.91
C ASN A 34 -13.54 27.68 -15.70
N MET A 35 -12.27 27.35 -15.92
CA MET A 35 -11.39 28.11 -16.82
C MET A 35 -11.91 28.08 -18.26
N GLY A 36 -12.35 26.92 -18.76
CA GLY A 36 -12.95 26.80 -20.10
C GLY A 36 -14.24 27.60 -20.28
N LYS A 37 -14.95 27.91 -19.18
CA LYS A 37 -16.14 28.77 -19.15
C LYS A 37 -15.83 30.26 -18.93
N GLY A 38 -14.56 30.63 -18.74
CA GLY A 38 -14.14 32.02 -18.51
C GLY A 38 -14.51 32.61 -17.14
N SER A 39 -14.93 31.78 -16.17
CA SER A 39 -15.34 32.25 -14.83
C SER A 39 -14.16 32.28 -13.87
N ILE A 40 -13.40 33.38 -13.88
CA ILE A 40 -12.20 33.55 -13.03
C ILE A 40 -12.57 33.58 -11.53
N GLU A 41 -13.74 34.12 -11.18
CA GLU A 41 -14.21 34.18 -9.80
C GLU A 41 -14.50 32.80 -9.20
N ALA A 42 -15.13 31.91 -9.97
CA ALA A 42 -15.37 30.52 -9.55
C ALA A 42 -14.04 29.74 -9.42
N VAL A 43 -13.07 30.01 -10.30
CA VAL A 43 -11.72 29.43 -10.21
C VAL A 43 -11.04 29.87 -8.92
N ASN A 44 -11.03 31.17 -8.59
CA ASN A 44 -10.37 31.68 -7.39
C ASN A 44 -10.93 31.04 -6.11
N LYS A 45 -12.28 30.91 -6.01
CA LYS A 45 -12.92 30.22 -4.89
C LYS A 45 -12.53 28.74 -4.80
N THR A 46 -12.42 28.06 -5.94
CA THR A 46 -12.03 26.65 -6.00
C THR A 46 -10.56 26.45 -5.59
N VAL A 47 -9.67 27.35 -6.03
CA VAL A 47 -8.25 27.33 -5.68
C VAL A 47 -8.04 27.56 -4.18
N ILE A 48 -8.77 28.51 -3.57
CA ILE A 48 -8.70 28.74 -2.12
C ILE A 48 -9.11 27.48 -1.34
N ASN A 49 -10.20 26.82 -1.74
CA ASN A 49 -10.62 25.57 -1.11
C ASN A 49 -9.58 24.45 -1.26
N LEU A 50 -8.92 24.37 -2.42
CA LEU A 50 -7.83 23.42 -2.64
C LEU A 50 -6.65 23.69 -1.70
N VAL A 51 -6.25 24.96 -1.52
CA VAL A 51 -5.15 25.32 -0.61
C VAL A 51 -5.48 24.93 0.84
N TYR A 52 -6.71 25.13 1.30
CA TYR A 52 -7.13 24.68 2.64
C TYR A 52 -7.09 23.16 2.77
N LEU A 53 -7.51 22.42 1.74
CA LEU A 53 -7.48 20.96 1.74
C LEU A 53 -6.04 20.42 1.76
N VAL A 54 -5.16 20.94 0.92
CA VAL A 54 -3.72 20.59 0.91
C VAL A 54 -3.05 20.91 2.25
N GLY A 55 -3.38 22.06 2.84
CA GLY A 55 -2.87 22.42 4.16
C GLY A 55 -3.34 21.46 5.26
N GLY A 56 -4.59 21.01 5.19
CA GLY A 56 -5.15 19.99 6.10
C GLY A 56 -4.46 18.64 5.94
N SER A 57 -4.34 18.15 4.71
CA SER A 57 -3.67 16.87 4.42
C SER A 57 -2.20 16.91 4.80
N PHE A 58 -1.48 18.00 4.56
CA PHE A 58 -0.09 18.13 4.99
C PHE A 58 0.08 17.97 6.51
N LEU A 59 -0.83 18.53 7.31
CA LEU A 59 -0.82 18.36 8.76
C LEU A 59 -1.17 16.92 9.17
N ALA A 60 -2.12 16.29 8.46
CA ALA A 60 -2.50 14.90 8.68
C ALA A 60 -1.35 13.93 8.37
N SER A 61 -0.69 14.06 7.21
CA SER A 61 0.47 13.24 6.84
C SER A 61 1.65 13.49 7.77
N PHE A 62 1.88 14.74 8.19
CA PHE A 62 2.95 15.06 9.15
C PHE A 62 2.72 14.37 10.51
N MET A 63 1.47 14.33 11.00
CA MET A 63 1.12 13.54 12.18
C MET A 63 1.26 12.03 11.92
N GLY A 64 0.86 11.55 10.74
CA GLY A 64 1.02 10.14 10.34
C GLY A 64 2.47 9.67 10.43
N LEU A 65 3.41 10.42 9.86
CA LEU A 65 4.84 10.12 9.88
C LEU A 65 5.41 9.99 11.30
N LEU A 66 5.02 10.88 12.20
CA LEU A 66 5.43 10.83 13.61
C LEU A 66 4.89 9.59 14.33
N LEU A 67 3.73 9.09 13.90
CA LEU A 67 3.10 7.90 14.45
C LEU A 67 3.65 6.62 13.83
N ASP A 68 4.08 6.66 12.57
CA ASP A 68 4.69 5.51 11.88
C ASP A 68 6.03 5.11 12.49
N GLU A 69 6.85 6.07 12.93
CA GLU A 69 8.09 5.76 13.68
C GLU A 69 7.81 4.98 14.98
N ASN A 70 6.63 5.18 15.58
CA ASN A 70 6.17 4.40 16.73
C ASN A 70 5.60 3.04 16.31
N ARG A 71 5.07 2.91 15.09
CA ARG A 71 4.56 1.66 14.53
C ARG A 71 5.67 0.70 14.13
N GLU A 72 6.78 1.18 13.58
CA GLU A 72 7.94 0.33 13.28
C GLU A 72 8.45 -0.38 14.53
N ARG A 73 8.50 0.37 15.65
CA ARG A 73 8.79 -0.22 16.97
C ARG A 73 7.74 -1.27 17.33
N GLN A 74 6.44 -0.97 17.25
CA GLN A 74 5.37 -1.93 17.59
C GLN A 74 5.38 -3.18 16.69
N ALA A 75 5.67 -3.05 15.40
CA ALA A 75 5.80 -4.15 14.45
C ALA A 75 6.96 -5.07 14.83
N SER A 76 8.11 -4.51 15.22
CA SER A 76 9.25 -5.27 15.74
C SER A 76 8.90 -6.05 17.01
N TRP A 77 8.15 -5.44 17.94
CA TRP A 77 7.67 -6.15 19.14
C TRP A 77 6.70 -7.29 18.81
N MET A 78 5.79 -7.09 17.85
CA MET A 78 4.88 -8.15 17.39
C MET A 78 5.64 -9.31 16.75
N TRP A 79 6.68 -9.01 15.96
CA TRP A 79 7.54 -10.03 15.33
C TRP A 79 8.27 -10.88 16.37
N VAL A 80 8.88 -10.25 17.38
CA VAL A 80 9.55 -10.97 18.49
C VAL A 80 8.57 -11.84 19.26
N ARG A 81 7.36 -11.35 19.51
CA ARG A 81 6.34 -12.08 20.27
C ARG A 81 5.79 -13.27 19.49
N TYR A 82 5.61 -13.11 18.18
CA TYR A 82 5.26 -14.21 17.27
C TYR A 82 6.34 -15.28 17.24
N HIS A 83 7.61 -14.89 17.05
CA HIS A 83 8.73 -15.84 17.02
C HIS A 83 8.88 -16.58 18.35
N THR A 84 8.68 -15.89 19.48
CA THR A 84 8.69 -16.51 20.81
C THR A 84 7.55 -17.52 20.97
N ALA A 85 6.36 -17.22 20.45
CA ALA A 85 5.22 -18.13 20.50
C ALA A 85 5.42 -19.37 19.61
N VAL A 86 5.99 -19.20 18.42
CA VAL A 86 6.33 -20.31 17.50
C VAL A 86 7.39 -21.23 18.11
N LEU A 87 8.41 -20.67 18.76
CA LEU A 87 9.44 -21.46 19.47
C LEU A 87 8.89 -22.20 20.70
N GLN A 88 7.77 -21.74 21.28
CA GLN A 88 7.09 -22.43 22.38
C GLN A 88 6.09 -23.49 21.89
N GLN A 89 5.86 -23.59 20.57
CA GLN A 89 4.94 -24.55 19.98
C GLN A 89 5.71 -25.84 19.61
N ASP A 90 5.65 -26.79 20.55
CA ASP A 90 5.94 -28.23 20.45
C ASP A 90 7.40 -28.73 20.40
N VAL A 91 7.89 -29.12 21.59
CA VAL A 91 9.04 -30.01 21.83
C VAL A 91 8.78 -31.44 21.30
N GLU A 92 7.52 -31.79 21.02
CA GLU A 92 7.12 -33.13 20.59
C GLU A 92 7.44 -33.43 19.11
N TYR A 93 7.52 -32.41 18.24
CA TYR A 93 7.88 -32.58 16.82
C TYR A 93 9.40 -32.67 16.59
N PHE A 94 10.19 -32.10 17.51
CA PHE A 94 11.66 -32.07 17.43
C PHE A 94 12.33 -33.36 17.89
N ASN A 95 11.64 -34.21 18.65
CA ASN A 95 12.22 -35.44 19.21
C ASN A 95 12.19 -36.64 18.24
N LEU A 96 11.52 -36.51 17.09
CA LEU A 96 11.40 -37.56 16.07
C LEU A 96 12.48 -37.51 14.96
N ASN A 97 13.24 -36.40 14.86
CA ASN A 97 14.15 -36.13 13.73
C ASN A 97 15.61 -35.88 14.15
N ALA A 98 16.02 -36.36 15.34
CA ALA A 98 17.27 -35.99 16.01
C ALA A 98 18.55 -36.21 15.19
N ASP A 99 18.57 -37.15 14.23
CA ASP A 99 19.80 -37.55 13.52
C ASP A 99 20.19 -36.66 12.32
N THR A 100 19.33 -35.75 11.85
CA THR A 100 19.63 -34.80 10.72
C THR A 100 19.20 -33.36 11.06
N SER A 101 19.05 -33.07 12.35
CA SER A 101 18.17 -32.01 12.84
C SER A 101 18.66 -30.57 12.59
N THR A 102 19.94 -30.24 12.82
CA THR A 102 20.36 -28.83 12.89
C THR A 102 20.25 -28.08 11.57
N GLU A 103 20.58 -28.71 10.43
CA GLU A 103 20.54 -28.06 9.11
C GLU A 103 19.09 -27.86 8.63
N VAL A 104 18.23 -28.87 8.85
CA VAL A 104 16.81 -28.85 8.50
C VAL A 104 16.03 -27.84 9.37
N ILE A 105 16.36 -27.73 10.66
CA ILE A 105 15.75 -26.74 11.56
C ILE A 105 16.12 -25.32 11.12
N THR A 106 17.38 -25.08 10.73
CA THR A 106 17.82 -23.76 10.26
C THR A 106 17.19 -23.37 8.92
N SER A 107 17.02 -24.31 7.99
CA SER A 107 16.34 -24.04 6.72
C SER A 107 14.86 -23.75 6.92
N ILE A 108 14.16 -24.52 7.76
CA ILE A 108 12.73 -24.29 8.08
C ILE A 108 12.54 -22.95 8.78
N THR A 109 13.44 -22.58 9.71
CA THR A 109 13.38 -21.29 10.39
C THR A 109 13.59 -20.15 9.40
N ASN A 110 14.56 -20.27 8.49
CA ASN A 110 14.84 -19.26 7.47
C ASN A 110 13.67 -19.08 6.49
N ASP A 111 13.05 -20.17 6.04
CA ASP A 111 11.88 -20.13 5.15
C ASP A 111 10.68 -19.47 5.85
N ASN A 112 10.47 -19.73 7.15
CA ASN A 112 9.42 -19.07 7.93
C ASN A 112 9.65 -17.57 8.09
N LEU A 113 10.89 -17.12 8.25
CA LEU A 113 11.21 -15.69 8.31
C LEU A 113 10.88 -14.98 7.00
N VAL A 114 11.24 -15.59 5.86
CA VAL A 114 10.91 -15.03 4.53
C VAL A 114 9.40 -14.96 4.30
N ILE A 115 8.65 -15.98 4.72
CA ILE A 115 7.18 -15.99 4.63
C ILE A 115 6.59 -14.90 5.54
N GLN A 116 7.12 -14.73 6.75
CA GLN A 116 6.65 -13.73 7.70
C GLN A 116 6.91 -12.30 7.19
N ASP A 117 8.08 -12.04 6.61
CA ASP A 117 8.40 -10.73 6.01
C ASP A 117 7.48 -10.44 4.82
N CYS A 118 7.22 -11.45 3.99
CA CYS A 118 6.25 -11.32 2.90
C CYS A 118 4.84 -11.01 3.43
N LEU A 119 4.40 -11.68 4.49
CA LEU A 119 3.07 -11.51 5.07
C LEU A 119 2.92 -10.20 5.85
N SER A 120 3.97 -9.74 6.53
CA SER A 120 3.94 -8.54 7.36
C SER A 120 4.13 -7.25 6.57
N GLU A 121 4.85 -7.28 5.45
CA GLU A 121 5.18 -6.07 4.68
C GLU A 121 4.57 -6.09 3.28
N LYS A 122 4.73 -7.17 2.51
CA LYS A 122 4.31 -7.18 1.10
C LYS A 122 2.80 -7.34 0.93
N VAL A 123 2.16 -8.19 1.75
CA VAL A 123 0.71 -8.46 1.63
C VAL A 123 -0.14 -7.22 1.97
N PRO A 124 0.10 -6.48 3.07
CA PRO A 124 -0.66 -5.26 3.37
C PRO A 124 -0.48 -4.19 2.30
N ASN A 125 0.75 -3.99 1.83
CA ASN A 125 1.06 -3.05 0.75
C ASN A 125 0.37 -3.43 -0.57
N PHE A 126 0.29 -4.72 -0.88
CA PHE A 126 -0.47 -5.19 -2.04
C PHE A 126 -1.94 -4.84 -1.90
N ILE A 127 -2.58 -5.14 -0.76
CA ILE A 127 -4.01 -4.85 -0.54
C ILE A 127 -4.28 -3.35 -0.66
N MET A 128 -3.45 -2.51 -0.02
CA MET A 128 -3.57 -1.05 -0.06
C MET A 128 -3.46 -0.53 -1.50
N ASN A 129 -2.40 -0.91 -2.23
CA ASN A 129 -2.22 -0.49 -3.62
C ASN A 129 -3.36 -0.96 -4.55
N ASN A 130 -3.95 -2.13 -4.30
CA ASN A 130 -5.12 -2.58 -5.06
C ASN A 130 -6.36 -1.75 -4.72
N ALA A 131 -6.57 -1.36 -3.46
CA ALA A 131 -7.66 -0.49 -3.06
C ALA A 131 -7.53 0.90 -3.70
N SER A 132 -6.36 1.54 -3.60
CA SER A 132 -6.13 2.86 -4.21
C SER A 132 -6.28 2.83 -5.73
N TYR A 133 -5.93 1.72 -6.39
CA TYR A 133 -6.19 1.53 -7.81
C TYR A 133 -7.70 1.54 -8.14
N ILE A 134 -8.49 0.79 -7.37
CA ILE A 134 -9.96 0.74 -7.55
C ILE A 134 -10.58 2.12 -7.31
N ASP A 135 -10.14 2.83 -6.27
CA ASP A 135 -10.67 4.16 -5.94
C ASP A 135 -10.37 5.17 -7.04
N CYS A 136 -9.12 5.19 -7.54
CA CYS A 136 -8.73 6.07 -8.64
C CYS A 136 -9.50 5.73 -9.94
N CYS A 137 -9.66 4.44 -10.26
CA CYS A 137 -10.45 4.01 -11.42
C CYS A 137 -11.91 4.46 -11.31
N THR A 138 -12.52 4.26 -10.14
CA THR A 138 -13.91 4.65 -9.86
C THR A 138 -14.11 6.15 -10.03
N VAL A 139 -13.27 6.96 -9.39
CA VAL A 139 -13.35 8.43 -9.43
C VAL A 139 -13.10 8.96 -10.84
N GLY A 140 -12.11 8.42 -11.55
CA GLY A 140 -11.82 8.79 -12.95
C GLY A 140 -12.97 8.46 -13.90
N PHE A 141 -13.61 7.30 -13.72
CA PHE A 141 -14.76 6.90 -14.53
C PHE A 141 -15.97 7.82 -14.30
N PHE A 142 -16.22 8.24 -13.06
CA PHE A 142 -17.29 9.19 -12.75
C PHE A 142 -17.06 10.58 -13.37
N MET A 143 -15.84 11.11 -13.33
CA MET A 143 -15.56 12.46 -13.86
C MET A 143 -15.60 12.53 -15.39
N MET A 144 -15.04 11.52 -16.05
CA MET A 144 -14.78 11.56 -17.48
C MET A 144 -15.26 10.28 -18.19
N TRP A 145 -16.49 9.84 -17.90
CA TRP A 145 -17.03 8.56 -18.39
C TRP A 145 -16.88 8.37 -19.92
N ARG A 146 -17.05 9.44 -20.71
CA ARG A 146 -16.90 9.39 -22.18
C ARG A 146 -15.46 9.17 -22.62
N LEU A 147 -14.50 9.81 -21.95
CA LEU A 147 -13.07 9.68 -22.26
C LEU A 147 -12.54 8.35 -21.73
N ALA A 148 -12.99 7.94 -20.54
CA ALA A 148 -12.63 6.69 -19.91
C ALA A 148 -13.01 5.49 -20.79
N LEU A 149 -14.23 5.46 -21.35
CA LEU A 149 -14.68 4.41 -22.26
C LEU A 149 -13.76 4.23 -23.48
N VAL A 150 -13.21 5.32 -24.01
CA VAL A 150 -12.27 5.29 -25.14
C VAL A 150 -10.87 4.87 -24.69
N ALA A 151 -10.46 5.21 -23.47
CA ALA A 151 -9.15 4.86 -22.92
C ALA A 151 -9.06 3.41 -22.41
N LEU A 152 -10.18 2.76 -22.09
CA LEU A 152 -10.24 1.36 -21.62
C LEU A 152 -9.41 0.37 -22.46
N PRO A 153 -9.52 0.32 -23.80
CA PRO A 153 -8.71 -0.60 -24.61
C PRO A 153 -7.20 -0.33 -24.49
N THR A 154 -6.79 0.93 -24.40
CA THR A 154 -5.38 1.30 -24.20
C THR A 154 -4.87 0.85 -22.83
N VAL A 155 -5.67 1.04 -21.78
CA VAL A 155 -5.34 0.59 -20.41
C VAL A 155 -5.24 -0.93 -20.37
N ALA A 156 -6.18 -1.66 -20.99
CA ALA A 156 -6.14 -3.11 -21.06
C ALA A 156 -4.85 -3.64 -21.74
N LEU A 157 -4.42 -2.99 -22.83
CA LEU A 157 -3.18 -3.33 -23.53
C LEU A 157 -1.95 -3.12 -22.63
N LEU A 158 -1.91 -2.02 -21.88
CA LEU A 158 -0.83 -1.74 -20.92
C LEU A 158 -0.79 -2.78 -19.78
N VAL A 159 -1.94 -3.25 -19.30
CA VAL A 159 -2.00 -4.32 -18.29
C VAL A 159 -1.42 -5.62 -18.83
N ILE A 160 -1.77 -6.00 -20.05
CA ILE A 160 -1.21 -7.21 -20.71
C ILE A 160 0.31 -7.09 -20.82
N PHE A 161 0.80 -5.93 -21.27
CA PHE A 161 2.23 -5.67 -21.37
C PHE A 161 2.91 -5.80 -20.00
N ARG A 162 2.35 -5.18 -18.94
CA ARG A 162 2.87 -5.32 -17.57
C ARG A 162 2.96 -6.79 -17.12
N ILE A 163 1.95 -7.60 -17.39
CA ILE A 163 1.93 -9.01 -17.02
C ILE A 163 3.06 -9.75 -17.75
N ILE A 164 3.20 -9.54 -19.06
CA ILE A 164 4.26 -10.18 -19.86
C ILE A 164 5.65 -9.80 -19.32
N TYR A 165 5.90 -8.51 -19.07
CA TYR A 165 7.17 -8.05 -18.51
C TYR A 165 7.45 -8.64 -17.12
N SER A 166 6.42 -8.76 -16.28
CA SER A 166 6.54 -9.36 -14.95
C SER A 166 6.89 -10.85 -15.03
N CYS A 167 6.27 -11.59 -15.94
CA CYS A 167 6.58 -13.01 -16.17
C CYS A 167 8.03 -13.19 -16.67
N ILE A 168 8.47 -12.39 -17.64
CA ILE A 168 9.84 -12.44 -18.16
C ILE A 168 10.86 -12.16 -17.05
N LEU A 169 10.59 -11.17 -16.20
CA LEU A 169 11.47 -10.85 -15.08
C LEU A 169 11.55 -12.00 -14.06
N MET A 170 10.43 -12.66 -13.75
CA MET A 170 10.41 -13.83 -12.87
C MET A 170 11.18 -15.00 -13.47
N ASP A 171 11.07 -15.24 -14.78
CA ASP A 171 11.84 -16.27 -15.48
C ASP A 171 13.35 -15.98 -15.43
N LEU A 172 13.74 -14.71 -15.63
CA LEU A 172 15.14 -14.29 -15.52
C LEU A 172 15.67 -14.45 -14.09
N ALA A 173 14.89 -14.06 -13.09
CA ALA A 173 15.25 -14.22 -11.68
C ALA A 173 15.44 -15.69 -11.30
N ARG A 174 14.52 -16.56 -11.72
CA ARG A 174 14.64 -18.03 -11.54
C ARG A 174 15.88 -18.60 -12.21
N LYS A 175 16.24 -18.08 -13.39
CA LYS A 175 17.43 -18.54 -14.12
C LYS A 175 18.73 -18.10 -13.45
N MET A 176 18.77 -16.89 -12.89
CA MET A 176 19.93 -16.40 -12.12
C MET A 176 20.13 -17.17 -10.82
N GLN A 177 19.06 -17.59 -10.13
CA GLN A 177 19.19 -18.40 -8.91
C GLN A 177 19.68 -19.84 -9.14
N ARG A 178 19.67 -20.32 -10.39
CA ARG A 178 20.15 -21.66 -10.77
C ARG A 178 21.57 -21.69 -11.33
N MET A 179 22.18 -20.52 -11.60
CA MET A 179 23.59 -20.40 -12.00
C MET A 179 24.46 -20.16 -10.76
#